data_AF-R7LGN8-F1
#
_entry.id   AF-R7LGN8-F1
#
_cell.length_a   1.000
_cell.length_b   1.000
_cell.length_c   1.000
_cell.angle_alpha   90.00
_cell.angle_beta   90.00
_cell.angle_gamma   90.00
#
_symmetry.space_group_name_H-M   'P 1'
#
loop_
_entity.id
_entity.type
_entity.pdbx_description
1 polymer ?
#
loop_
_entity_poly.entity_id
_entity_poly.type
_entity_poly.pdbx_seq_one_letter_code
_entity_poly.pdbx_strand_id
1 'polypeptide(L)'
;MTNGRGFIKNRVDIDKRPTIVDKKVRFGDLEIDTVIGKNHKGALLTINDRVTGLVWIRLLSGKDASPLTKAAIDALEPFRDQIHTITADNGKEFSSHEEIARKLNIFVYFAKPYHSWERGANENSNGLIRQYFPKGTDFRDITNEQVMRVQNILNSRPRKRLGYMTPKEKYKLLTNNEFDTVALSV
;
A
#
# COMPACT_ATOMS: atom_id res chain seq x y z
N MET A 1 -28.44 17.06 0.77
CA MET A 1 -27.48 17.72 1.69
C MET A 1 -26.17 16.93 1.66
N THR A 2 -25.18 17.39 0.91
CA THR A 2 -23.89 16.71 0.70
C THR A 2 -22.89 17.16 1.77
N ASN A 3 -22.70 16.37 2.83
CA ASN A 3 -21.58 16.54 3.75
C ASN A 3 -20.28 16.10 3.05
N GLY A 4 -19.70 17.01 2.26
CA GLY A 4 -18.49 16.78 1.48
C GLY A 4 -17.25 16.72 2.37
N ARG A 5 -16.84 15.51 2.78
CA ARG A 5 -15.43 15.24 3.04
C ARG A 5 -14.67 15.58 1.75
N GLY A 6 -13.64 16.44 1.87
CA GLY A 6 -13.03 17.18 0.77
C GLY A 6 -12.83 16.41 -0.54
N PHE A 7 -13.22 17.04 -1.64
CA PHE A 7 -13.16 16.49 -2.99
C PHE A 7 -11.70 16.27 -3.42
N ILE A 8 -11.32 15.03 -3.74
CA ILE A 8 -10.06 14.72 -4.41
C ILE A 8 -10.24 15.10 -5.89
N LYS A 9 -9.53 16.15 -6.32
CA LYS A 9 -9.57 16.62 -7.71
C LYS A 9 -9.14 15.50 -8.66
N ASN A 10 -9.81 15.36 -9.81
CA ASN A 10 -9.43 14.40 -10.87
C ASN A 10 -9.41 12.91 -10.45
N ARG A 11 -10.03 12.53 -9.32
CA ARG A 11 -10.09 11.13 -8.91
C ARG A 11 -10.81 10.27 -9.96
N VAL A 12 -10.29 9.07 -10.21
CA VAL A 12 -10.94 8.08 -11.06
C VAL A 12 -11.65 7.06 -10.19
N ASP A 13 -12.95 6.87 -10.41
CA ASP A 13 -13.76 5.93 -9.64
C ASP A 13 -13.35 4.47 -9.92
N ILE A 14 -13.46 3.63 -8.90
CA ILE A 14 -13.18 2.18 -8.99
C ILE A 14 -14.00 1.48 -10.07
N ASP A 15 -15.18 2.01 -10.44
CA ASP A 15 -15.99 1.47 -11.54
C ASP A 15 -15.29 1.56 -12.91
N LYS A 16 -14.26 2.41 -13.05
CA LYS A 16 -13.43 2.50 -14.24
C LYS A 16 -12.21 1.57 -14.20
N ARG A 17 -11.98 0.88 -13.09
CA ARG A 17 -10.84 -0.03 -12.93
C ARG A 17 -10.98 -1.23 -13.87
N PRO A 18 -9.92 -1.62 -14.59
CA PRO A 18 -9.95 -2.77 -15.48
C PRO A 18 -10.36 -4.05 -14.74
N THR A 19 -11.26 -4.85 -15.35
CA THR A 19 -11.80 -6.06 -14.73
C THR A 19 -10.75 -7.14 -14.44
N ILE A 20 -9.58 -7.10 -15.11
CA ILE A 20 -8.45 -7.98 -14.80
C ILE A 20 -7.96 -7.83 -13.35
N VAL A 21 -8.12 -6.65 -12.76
CA VAL A 21 -7.71 -6.36 -11.38
C VAL A 21 -8.51 -7.19 -10.37
N ASP A 22 -9.79 -7.47 -10.67
CA ASP A 22 -10.66 -8.26 -9.80
C ASP A 22 -10.46 -9.78 -9.99
N LYS A 23 -9.84 -10.20 -11.09
CA LYS A 23 -9.48 -11.61 -11.33
C LYS A 23 -8.36 -12.09 -10.39
N LYS A 24 -7.56 -11.17 -9.82
CA LYS A 24 -6.45 -11.48 -8.90
C LYS A 24 -5.47 -12.52 -9.46
N VAL A 25 -5.06 -12.34 -10.72
CA VAL A 25 -4.21 -13.31 -11.46
C VAL A 25 -2.79 -12.82 -11.74
N ARG A 26 -2.48 -11.54 -11.54
CA ARG A 26 -1.16 -10.95 -11.84
C ARG A 26 -0.63 -10.14 -10.67
N PHE A 27 0.68 -9.95 -10.64
CA PHE A 27 1.32 -8.96 -9.77
C PHE A 27 1.09 -7.53 -10.31
N GLY A 28 1.20 -6.53 -9.45
CA GLY A 28 1.24 -5.11 -9.84
C GLY A 28 -0.09 -4.39 -9.73
N ASP A 29 -1.12 -5.05 -9.23
CA ASP A 29 -2.38 -4.41 -8.86
C ASP A 29 -2.40 -4.22 -7.35
N LEU A 30 -2.14 -2.98 -6.92
CA LEU A 30 -1.84 -2.64 -5.54
C LEU A 30 -3.03 -1.97 -4.84
N GLU A 31 -3.08 -2.10 -3.53
CA GLU A 31 -3.91 -1.26 -2.65
C GLU A 31 -2.98 -0.44 -1.74
N ILE A 32 -3.32 0.83 -1.53
CA ILE A 32 -2.58 1.77 -0.68
C ILE A 32 -3.47 2.25 0.46
N ASP A 33 -2.89 2.43 1.65
CA ASP A 33 -3.57 2.89 2.86
C ASP A 33 -2.62 3.62 3.81
N THR A 34 -3.19 4.19 4.88
CA THR A 34 -2.40 4.68 6.01
C THR A 34 -2.80 3.98 7.31
N VAL A 35 -1.79 3.64 8.13
CA VAL A 35 -1.99 3.18 9.50
C VAL A 35 -1.57 4.30 10.44
N ILE A 36 -2.51 4.79 11.25
CA ILE A 36 -2.28 5.94 12.13
C ILE A 36 -1.77 5.52 13.51
N GLY A 37 -0.77 6.23 14.04
CA GLY A 37 -0.24 6.02 15.39
C GLY A 37 -1.12 6.59 16.50
N LYS A 38 -0.71 6.40 17.76
CA LYS A 38 -1.40 6.87 18.96
C LYS A 38 -1.74 8.36 18.88
N ASN A 39 -2.96 8.73 19.25
CA ASN A 39 -3.40 10.13 19.30
C ASN A 39 -3.12 10.90 18.01
N HIS A 40 -3.23 10.22 16.85
CA HIS A 40 -2.94 10.82 15.56
C HIS A 40 -1.48 11.29 15.40
N LYS A 41 -0.53 10.77 16.17
CA LYS A 41 0.90 11.08 16.08
C LYS A 41 1.64 10.01 15.27
N GLY A 42 2.24 10.45 14.16
CA GLY A 42 2.88 9.59 13.19
C GLY A 42 1.90 8.74 12.37
N ALA A 43 2.39 8.22 11.25
CA ALA A 43 1.66 7.35 10.36
C ALA A 43 2.63 6.40 9.65
N LEU A 44 2.13 5.21 9.30
CA LEU A 44 2.77 4.31 8.36
C LEU A 44 1.99 4.38 7.05
N LEU A 45 2.68 4.60 5.94
CA LEU A 45 2.18 4.27 4.62
C LEU A 45 2.22 2.74 4.48
N THR A 46 1.12 2.14 4.05
CA THR A 46 1.05 0.72 3.72
C THR A 46 0.62 0.55 2.27
N ILE A 47 1.38 -0.23 1.51
CA ILE A 47 1.04 -0.61 0.14
C ILE A 47 1.09 -2.12 0.09
N ASN A 48 0.12 -2.76 -0.54
CA ASN A 48 0.15 -4.21 -0.72
C ASN A 48 -0.28 -4.64 -2.13
N ASP A 49 0.34 -5.70 -2.62
CA ASP A 49 -0.10 -6.35 -3.85
C ASP A 49 -1.25 -7.33 -3.55
N ARG A 50 -2.34 -7.21 -4.31
CA ARG A 50 -3.59 -7.94 -4.05
C ARG A 50 -3.46 -9.46 -4.23
N VAL A 51 -2.48 -9.93 -4.99
CA VAL A 51 -2.31 -11.35 -5.34
C VAL A 51 -1.28 -12.01 -4.44
N THR A 52 -0.03 -11.57 -4.55
CA THR A 52 1.12 -12.06 -3.78
C THR A 52 1.00 -11.71 -2.30
N GLY A 53 0.34 -10.61 -1.97
CA GLY A 53 0.32 -10.08 -0.60
C GLY A 53 1.64 -9.47 -0.15
N LEU A 54 2.57 -9.20 -1.07
CA LEU A 54 3.74 -8.39 -0.75
C LEU A 54 3.29 -7.07 -0.15
N VAL A 55 4.00 -6.61 0.87
CA VAL A 55 3.76 -5.33 1.52
C VAL A 55 4.99 -4.43 1.41
N TRP A 56 4.75 -3.15 1.19
CA TRP A 56 5.71 -2.07 1.42
C TRP A 56 5.18 -1.22 2.58
N ILE A 57 6.06 -0.91 3.53
CA ILE A 57 5.72 -0.14 4.72
C ILE A 57 6.73 0.99 4.88
N ARG A 58 6.27 2.24 4.99
CA ARG A 58 7.14 3.39 5.22
C ARG A 58 6.65 4.21 6.39
N LEU A 59 7.57 4.60 7.27
CA LEU A 59 7.28 5.59 8.30
C LEU A 59 7.17 6.97 7.66
N LEU A 60 6.10 7.70 7.99
CA LEU A 60 5.88 9.04 7.48
C LEU A 60 6.30 10.07 8.51
N SER A 61 7.05 11.09 8.07
CA SER A 61 7.46 12.24 8.90
C SER A 61 6.34 13.26 9.12
N GLY A 62 5.12 12.99 8.64
CA GLY A 62 3.94 13.86 8.74
C GLY A 62 2.69 13.18 8.17
N LYS A 63 1.55 13.87 8.18
CA LYS A 63 0.26 13.34 7.68
C LYS A 63 -0.20 13.94 6.36
N ASP A 64 0.56 14.89 5.84
CA ASP A 64 0.21 15.59 4.62
C ASP A 64 0.46 14.73 3.39
N ALA A 65 -0.19 15.10 2.28
CA ALA A 65 -0.12 14.34 1.03
C ALA A 65 1.30 14.28 0.43
N SER A 66 2.14 15.28 0.68
CA SER A 66 3.50 15.35 0.11
C SER A 66 4.45 14.28 0.68
N PRO A 67 4.62 14.14 2.02
CA PRO A 67 5.40 13.04 2.60
C PRO A 67 4.93 11.65 2.16
N LEU A 68 3.61 11.42 2.09
CA LEU A 68 3.05 10.16 1.63
C LEU A 68 3.41 9.88 0.17
N THR A 69 3.19 10.87 -0.70
CA THR A 69 3.42 10.76 -2.15
C THR A 69 4.88 10.42 -2.44
N LYS A 70 5.81 11.14 -1.80
CA LYS A 70 7.25 10.85 -1.92
C LYS A 70 7.58 9.43 -1.46
N ALA A 71 7.10 9.04 -0.28
CA ALA A 71 7.36 7.70 0.26
C ALA A 71 6.78 6.58 -0.63
N ALA A 72 5.62 6.81 -1.25
CA ALA A 72 5.00 5.86 -2.18
C ALA A 72 5.82 5.73 -3.46
N ILE A 73 6.25 6.84 -4.06
CA ILE A 73 7.11 6.83 -5.26
C ILE A 73 8.43 6.13 -4.94
N ASP A 74 9.14 6.56 -3.88
CA ASP A 74 10.44 5.98 -3.52
C ASP A 74 10.34 4.46 -3.24
N ALA A 75 9.23 4.01 -2.64
CA ALA A 75 9.01 2.59 -2.37
C ALA A 75 8.71 1.74 -3.63
N LEU A 76 8.08 2.34 -4.64
CA LEU A 76 7.56 1.64 -5.82
C LEU A 76 8.38 1.87 -7.09
N GLU A 77 9.24 2.88 -7.14
CA GLU A 77 10.11 3.18 -8.29
C GLU A 77 10.92 1.95 -8.76
N PRO A 78 11.52 1.12 -7.87
CA PRO A 78 12.24 -0.08 -8.31
C PRO A 78 11.36 -1.13 -9.00
N PHE A 79 10.04 -1.03 -8.86
CA PHE A 79 9.06 -1.97 -9.39
C PHE A 79 8.15 -1.33 -10.45
N ARG A 80 8.42 -0.09 -10.88
CA ARG A 80 7.53 0.72 -11.73
C ARG A 80 7.01 -0.03 -12.96
N ASP A 81 7.88 -0.77 -13.64
CA ASP A 81 7.56 -1.47 -14.89
C ASP A 81 6.70 -2.74 -14.67
N GLN A 82 6.55 -3.16 -13.42
CA GLN A 82 5.74 -4.30 -13.01
C GLN A 82 4.40 -3.87 -12.40
N ILE A 83 4.21 -2.59 -12.10
CA ILE A 83 3.00 -2.06 -11.46
C ILE A 83 2.03 -1.57 -12.54
N HIS A 84 0.75 -1.89 -12.38
CA HIS A 84 -0.31 -1.53 -13.30
C HIS A 84 -1.30 -0.55 -12.68
N THR A 85 -1.73 -0.83 -11.44
CA THR A 85 -2.78 -0.06 -10.77
C THR A 85 -2.50 0.13 -9.29
N ILE A 86 -2.95 1.25 -8.74
CA ILE A 86 -3.11 1.47 -7.30
C ILE A 86 -4.57 1.77 -7.01
N THR A 87 -5.12 1.17 -5.96
CA THR A 87 -6.44 1.52 -5.42
C THR A 87 -6.29 2.16 -4.04
N ALA A 88 -6.80 3.37 -3.88
CA ALA A 88 -6.80 4.14 -2.63
C ALA A 88 -8.23 4.32 -2.09
N ASP A 89 -8.35 4.78 -0.84
CA ASP A 89 -9.61 5.36 -0.37
C ASP A 89 -9.69 6.87 -0.63
N ASN A 90 -10.78 7.48 -0.19
CA ASN A 90 -11.02 8.91 -0.35
C ASN A 90 -10.35 9.77 0.75
N GLY A 91 -9.27 9.27 1.36
CA GLY A 91 -8.43 10.01 2.30
C GLY A 91 -7.77 11.22 1.63
N LYS A 92 -7.70 12.35 2.35
CA LYS A 92 -7.09 13.59 1.81
C LYS A 92 -5.58 13.46 1.62
N GLU A 93 -4.95 12.54 2.31
CA GLU A 93 -3.55 12.17 2.13
C GLU A 93 -3.24 11.68 0.70
N PHE A 94 -4.25 11.22 -0.05
CA PHE A 94 -4.13 10.80 -1.45
C PHE A 94 -4.49 11.89 -2.46
N SER A 95 -4.61 13.15 -2.02
CA SER A 95 -4.92 14.28 -2.91
C SER A 95 -3.89 14.49 -4.02
N SER A 96 -2.62 14.12 -3.81
CA SER A 96 -1.54 14.19 -4.80
C SER A 96 -1.36 12.92 -5.65
N HIS A 97 -2.38 12.06 -5.75
CA HIS A 97 -2.31 10.81 -6.53
C HIS A 97 -1.91 10.98 -8.02
N GLU A 98 -2.22 12.12 -8.65
CA GLU A 98 -1.80 12.41 -10.02
C GLU A 98 -0.27 12.43 -10.15
N GLU A 99 0.45 12.83 -9.10
CA GLU A 99 1.90 12.79 -9.08
C GLU A 99 2.42 11.35 -9.02
N ILE A 100 1.83 10.50 -8.19
CA ILE A 100 2.15 9.07 -8.11
C ILE A 100 1.91 8.42 -9.48
N ALA A 101 0.73 8.64 -10.06
CA ALA A 101 0.34 8.11 -11.37
C ALA A 101 1.35 8.50 -12.45
N ARG A 102 1.72 9.78 -12.51
CA ARG A 102 2.66 10.30 -13.51
C ARG A 102 4.09 9.80 -13.31
N LYS A 103 4.60 9.78 -12.07
CA LYS A 103 5.99 9.38 -11.78
C LYS A 103 6.23 7.90 -12.04
N LEU A 104 5.28 7.06 -11.62
CA LEU A 104 5.36 5.61 -11.77
C LEU A 104 4.78 5.12 -13.10
N ASN A 105 4.11 5.97 -13.87
CA ASN A 105 3.41 5.61 -15.11
C ASN A 105 2.32 4.54 -14.91
N ILE A 106 1.44 4.76 -13.94
CA ILE A 106 0.40 3.82 -13.51
C ILE A 106 -0.97 4.49 -13.40
N PHE A 107 -2.03 3.68 -13.29
CA PHE A 107 -3.38 4.17 -13.03
C PHE A 107 -3.73 4.13 -11.55
N VAL A 108 -4.33 5.21 -11.03
CA VAL A 108 -4.82 5.28 -9.65
C VAL A 108 -6.34 5.37 -9.64
N TYR A 109 -6.97 4.49 -8.86
CA TYR A 109 -8.42 4.39 -8.70
C TYR A 109 -8.83 4.59 -7.24
N PHE A 110 -10.06 5.04 -7.02
CA PHE A 110 -10.59 5.34 -5.70
C PHE A 110 -11.83 4.51 -5.40
N ALA A 111 -11.77 3.77 -4.29
CA ALA A 111 -12.90 2.98 -3.80
C ALA A 111 -14.11 3.86 -3.49
N LYS A 112 -15.32 3.29 -3.54
CA LYS A 112 -16.53 4.02 -3.23
C LYS A 112 -16.60 4.35 -1.73
N PRO A 113 -17.13 5.52 -1.33
CA PRO A 113 -17.35 5.84 0.07
C PRO A 113 -18.21 4.76 0.74
N TYR A 114 -17.79 4.26 1.91
CA TYR A 114 -18.49 3.20 2.67
C TYR A 114 -18.45 1.79 2.06
N HIS A 115 -17.66 1.56 1.00
CA HIS A 115 -17.44 0.24 0.40
C HIS A 115 -16.08 -0.36 0.80
N SER A 116 -15.85 -0.58 2.09
CA SER A 116 -14.53 -1.01 2.60
C SER A 116 -14.07 -2.37 2.04
N TRP A 117 -15.01 -3.25 1.66
CA TRP A 117 -14.71 -4.56 1.08
C TRP A 117 -13.97 -4.51 -0.26
N GLU A 118 -14.05 -3.38 -0.99
CA GLU A 118 -13.31 -3.16 -2.23
C GLU A 118 -11.79 -3.11 -2.00
N ARG A 119 -11.38 -2.93 -0.73
CA ARG A 119 -9.99 -2.89 -0.25
C ARG A 119 -9.69 -3.96 0.80
N GLY A 120 -10.28 -5.14 0.66
CA GLY A 120 -10.08 -6.23 1.62
C GLY A 120 -8.62 -6.68 1.80
N ALA A 121 -7.71 -6.35 0.88
CA ALA A 121 -6.29 -6.69 1.02
C ALA A 121 -5.55 -5.71 1.95
N ASN A 122 -5.93 -4.43 1.96
CA ASN A 122 -5.51 -3.45 2.97
C ASN A 122 -5.90 -3.90 4.38
N GLU A 123 -7.16 -4.32 4.60
CA GLU A 123 -7.62 -4.74 5.93
C GLU A 123 -6.80 -5.91 6.47
N ASN A 124 -6.52 -6.92 5.64
CA ASN A 124 -5.68 -8.05 6.01
C ASN A 124 -4.24 -7.62 6.34
N SER A 125 -3.64 -6.80 5.46
CA SER A 125 -2.24 -6.36 5.60
C SER A 125 -2.06 -5.46 6.83
N ASN A 126 -2.96 -4.52 7.04
CA ASN A 126 -2.96 -3.65 8.22
C ASN A 126 -3.18 -4.45 9.51
N GLY A 127 -4.02 -5.48 9.49
CA GLY A 127 -4.17 -6.40 10.62
C GLY A 127 -2.88 -7.10 11.00
N LEU A 128 -2.09 -7.56 10.02
CA LEU A 128 -0.78 -8.17 10.25
C LEU A 128 0.23 -7.14 10.79
N ILE A 129 0.26 -5.93 10.23
CA ILE A 129 1.14 -4.84 10.70
C ILE A 129 0.83 -4.49 12.16
N ARG A 130 -0.46 -4.49 12.54
CA ARG A 130 -0.89 -4.23 13.93
C ARG A 130 -0.47 -5.30 14.93
N GLN A 131 -0.04 -6.48 14.51
CA GLN A 131 0.57 -7.47 15.41
C GLN A 131 1.94 -7.00 15.92
N TYR A 132 2.65 -6.17 15.14
CA TYR A 132 3.97 -5.62 15.49
C TYR A 132 3.88 -4.18 16.01
N PHE A 133 2.89 -3.42 15.53
CA PHE A 133 2.62 -2.05 15.96
C PHE A 133 1.17 -1.91 16.45
N PRO A 134 0.85 -2.40 17.66
CA PRO A 134 -0.50 -2.41 18.19
C PRO A 134 -1.20 -1.05 18.17
N LYS A 135 -2.54 -1.06 18.27
CA LYS A 135 -3.29 0.19 18.47
C LYS A 135 -2.79 0.87 19.74
N GLY A 136 -2.47 2.16 19.65
CA GLY A 136 -1.91 2.93 20.77
C GLY A 136 -0.38 2.98 20.83
N THR A 137 0.34 2.36 19.89
CA THR A 137 1.78 2.63 19.68
C THR A 137 1.96 4.06 19.16
N ASP A 138 2.85 4.84 19.80
CA ASP A 138 3.27 6.15 19.28
C ASP A 138 4.30 5.91 18.18
N PHE A 139 3.97 6.30 16.94
CA PHE A 139 4.83 6.03 15.79
C PHE A 139 6.02 7.01 15.70
N ARG A 140 6.18 7.92 16.67
CA ARG A 140 7.41 8.71 16.81
C ARG A 140 8.53 7.93 17.51
N ASP A 141 8.18 6.85 18.22
CA ASP A 141 9.12 6.01 18.94
C ASP A 141 9.57 4.79 18.13
N ILE A 142 9.09 4.66 16.89
CA ILE A 142 9.49 3.58 15.98
C ILE A 142 10.48 4.09 14.94
N THR A 143 11.43 3.24 14.55
CA THR A 143 12.46 3.57 13.57
C THR A 143 12.13 3.00 12.18
N ASN A 144 12.71 3.60 11.13
CA ASN A 144 12.64 3.03 9.78
C ASN A 144 13.18 1.60 9.74
N GLU A 145 14.24 1.29 10.49
CA GLU A 145 14.81 -0.06 10.57
C GLU A 145 13.81 -1.08 11.14
N GLN A 146 13.10 -0.72 12.21
CA GLN A 146 12.04 -1.59 12.77
C GLN A 146 10.93 -1.82 11.75
N VAL A 147 10.52 -0.78 11.03
CA VAL A 147 9.50 -0.88 9.97
C VAL A 147 9.96 -1.81 8.85
N MET A 148 11.20 -1.66 8.37
CA MET A 148 11.79 -2.51 7.34
C MET A 148 11.94 -3.96 7.80
N ARG A 149 12.32 -4.18 9.06
CA ARG A 149 12.37 -5.52 9.66
C ARG A 149 10.99 -6.19 9.64
N VAL A 150 9.95 -5.47 10.05
CA VAL A 150 8.56 -5.99 10.03
C VAL A 150 8.11 -6.29 8.60
N GLN A 151 8.39 -5.38 7.65
CA GLN A 151 8.11 -5.61 6.22
C GLN A 151 8.74 -6.92 5.73
N ASN A 152 10.03 -7.14 6.04
CA ASN A 152 10.75 -8.34 5.64
C ASN A 152 10.16 -9.60 6.27
N ILE A 153 9.82 -9.56 7.56
CA ILE A 153 9.15 -10.68 8.24
C ILE A 153 7.82 -11.00 7.54
N LEU A 154 6.99 -10.00 7.26
CA LEU A 154 5.68 -10.20 6.63
C LEU A 154 5.77 -10.72 5.19
N ASN A 155 6.80 -10.31 4.45
CA ASN A 155 7.05 -10.75 3.08
C ASN A 155 7.69 -12.15 3.03
N SER A 156 8.36 -12.58 4.09
CA SER A 156 8.93 -13.93 4.23
C SER A 156 8.05 -14.88 5.05
N ARG A 157 6.83 -14.48 5.44
CA ARG A 157 5.92 -15.30 6.24
C ARG A 157 5.02 -16.16 5.33
N PRO A 158 5.03 -17.50 5.47
CA PRO A 158 4.10 -18.38 4.76
C PRO A 158 2.64 -18.00 4.97
N ARG A 159 1.83 -18.01 3.90
CA ARG A 159 0.40 -17.69 3.97
C ARG A 159 -0.45 -18.86 3.48
N LYS A 160 -1.39 -19.34 4.31
CA LYS A 160 -2.32 -20.41 3.94
C LYS A 160 -3.07 -20.11 2.62
N ARG A 161 -3.47 -18.86 2.39
CA ARG A 161 -4.15 -18.42 1.16
C ARG A 161 -3.29 -18.54 -0.12
N LEU A 162 -1.97 -18.69 0.05
CA LEU A 162 -1.01 -18.88 -1.04
C LEU A 162 -0.54 -20.33 -1.14
N GLY A 163 -1.25 -21.29 -0.53
CA GLY A 163 -0.76 -22.68 -0.47
C GLY A 163 0.53 -22.79 0.34
N TYR A 164 0.66 -21.98 1.40
CA TYR A 164 1.84 -21.89 2.26
C TYR A 164 3.10 -21.30 1.62
N MET A 165 3.03 -20.78 0.39
CA MET A 165 4.07 -19.88 -0.11
C MET A 165 4.11 -18.58 0.70
N THR A 166 5.30 -18.00 0.80
CA THR A 166 5.53 -16.62 1.23
C THR A 166 5.13 -15.66 0.11
N PRO A 167 4.83 -14.38 0.44
CA PRO A 167 4.67 -13.35 -0.57
C PRO A 167 5.83 -13.23 -1.56
N LYS A 168 7.08 -13.34 -1.09
CA LYS A 168 8.27 -13.31 -1.96
C LYS A 168 8.29 -14.49 -2.94
N GLU A 169 8.01 -15.71 -2.47
CA GLU A 169 7.93 -16.89 -3.35
C GLU A 169 6.80 -16.76 -4.37
N LYS A 170 5.63 -16.26 -3.94
CA LYS A 170 4.51 -16.06 -4.87
C LYS A 170 4.82 -14.99 -5.91
N TYR A 171 5.52 -13.92 -5.53
CA TYR A 171 6.02 -12.92 -6.47
C TYR A 171 6.98 -13.54 -7.48
N LYS A 172 8.01 -14.26 -7.01
CA LYS A 172 8.97 -14.96 -7.89
C LYS A 172 8.27 -15.89 -8.87
N LEU A 173 7.27 -16.62 -8.43
CA LEU A 173 6.48 -17.51 -9.30
C LEU A 173 5.73 -16.76 -10.41
N LEU A 174 5.27 -15.53 -10.16
CA LEU A 174 4.49 -14.74 -11.13
C LEU A 174 5.36 -13.90 -12.06
N THR A 175 6.54 -13.47 -11.60
CA THR A 175 7.37 -12.49 -12.30
C THR A 175 8.71 -13.04 -12.78
N ASN A 176 9.12 -14.23 -12.30
CA ASN A 176 10.46 -14.78 -12.43
C ASN A 176 11.58 -13.89 -11.86
N ASN A 177 11.24 -12.91 -11.01
CA ASN A 177 12.19 -12.01 -10.36
C ASN A 177 12.29 -12.28 -8.85
N GLU A 178 13.43 -11.95 -8.25
CA GLU A 178 13.56 -11.92 -6.79
C GLU A 178 13.02 -10.61 -6.22
N PHE A 179 12.43 -10.68 -5.02
CA PHE A 179 11.98 -9.48 -4.31
C PHE A 179 13.08 -9.01 -3.36
N ASP A 180 13.98 -8.16 -3.89
CA ASP A 180 15.06 -7.56 -3.13
C ASP A 180 14.71 -6.13 -2.69
N THR A 181 14.50 -5.97 -1.38
CA THR A 181 14.27 -4.66 -0.75
C THR A 181 15.56 -3.91 -0.42
N VAL A 182 16.72 -4.49 -0.72
CA VAL A 182 18.05 -4.00 -0.31
C VAL A 182 18.39 -2.63 -0.94
N ALA A 183 17.72 -2.27 -2.04
CA ALA A 183 17.99 -1.04 -2.78
C ALA A 183 17.51 0.28 -2.13
N LEU A 184 16.90 0.28 -0.94
CA LEU A 184 16.30 1.50 -0.33
C LEU A 184 16.96 1.92 0.99
N SER A 185 18.25 1.63 1.14
CA SER A 185 19.08 1.98 2.31
C SER A 185 19.80 3.33 2.16
N VAL A 186 19.34 4.22 1.27
CA VAL A 186 19.94 5.54 1.02
C VAL A 186 18.95 6.66 1.31
#